data_AF-A0A9E3H8H9-F1
#
_entry.id   AF-A0A9E3H8H9-F1
#
_cell.length_a   1.000
_cell.length_b   1.000
_cell.length_c   1.000
_cell.angle_alpha   90.00
_cell.angle_beta   90.00
_cell.angle_gamma   90.00
#
_symmetry.space_group_name_H-M   'P 1'
#
loop_
_entity.id
_entity.type
_entity.pdbx_description
1 polymer ?
#
loop_
_entity_poly.entity_id
_entity_poly.type
_entity_poly.pdbx_seq_one_letter_code
_entity_poly.pdbx_strand_id
1 'polypeptide(L)' 'MQETAAQILVRTAQRWYSIRHLDSDTRKRLMAMTEEEFKVEYEKLVKPVA' A
#
# COMPACT_ATOMS: atom_id res chain seq x y z
N MET A 1 -20.98 5.53 3.41
CA MET A 1 -21.14 4.33 2.56
C MET A 1 -20.12 3.30 3.03
N GLN A 2 -20.54 2.07 3.34
CA GLN A 2 -19.61 0.98 3.61
C GLN A 2 -19.00 0.49 2.29
N GLU A 3 -17.69 0.23 2.28
CA GLU A 3 -17.04 -0.41 1.13
C GLU A 3 -17.58 -1.82 0.93
N THR A 4 -17.81 -2.19 -0.33
CA THR A 4 -18.14 -3.56 -0.70
C THR A 4 -16.89 -4.44 -0.64
N ALA A 5 -17.07 -5.76 -0.45
CA ALA A 5 -15.96 -6.71 -0.49
C ALA A 5 -15.14 -6.63 -1.79
N ALA A 6 -15.79 -6.35 -2.93
CA ALA A 6 -15.12 -6.16 -4.21
C ALA A 6 -14.19 -4.94 -4.21
N GLN A 7 -14.61 -3.81 -3.63
CA GLN A 7 -13.77 -2.61 -3.52
C GLN A 7 -12.56 -2.86 -2.63
N ILE A 8 -12.74 -3.58 -1.52
CA ILE A 8 -11.65 -3.96 -0.62
C ILE A 8 -10.61 -4.82 -1.36
N LEU A 9 -11.06 -5.79 -2.17
CA LEU A 9 -10.19 -6.65 -2.95
C LEU A 9 -9.40 -5.86 -4.00
N VAL A 10 -10.07 -4.99 -4.76
CA VAL A 10 -9.43 -4.16 -5.79
C VAL A 10 -8.38 -3.23 -5.16
N ARG A 11 -8.70 -2.56 -4.06
CA ARG A 11 -7.75 -1.70 -3.33
C ARG A 11 -6.54 -2.48 -2.86
N THR A 12 -6.76 -3.67 -2.29
CA THR A 12 -5.69 -4.52 -1.76
C THR A 12 -4.77 -5.01 -2.89
N ALA A 13 -5.35 -5.41 -4.03
CA ALA A 13 -4.59 -5.84 -5.20
C ALA A 13 -3.75 -4.70 -5.80
N GLN A 14 -4.32 -3.49 -5.93
CA GLN A 14 -3.61 -2.30 -6.38
C GLN A 14 -2.45 -1.96 -5.44
N ARG A 15 -2.68 -1.98 -4.13
CA ARG A 15 -1.64 -1.76 -3.11
C ARG A 15 -0.48 -2.73 -3.29
N TRP A 16 -0.78 -4.02 -3.37
CA TRP A 16 0.24 -5.06 -3.55
C TRP A 16 1.04 -4.87 -4.84
N TYR A 17 0.37 -4.52 -5.94
CA TYR A 17 1.01 -4.27 -7.22
C TYR A 17 2.02 -3.11 -7.14
N SER A 18 1.66 -2.02 -6.45
CA SER A 18 2.52 -0.85 -6.28
C SER A 18 3.80 -1.16 -5.50
N ILE A 19 3.77 -2.09 -4.54
CA ILE A 19 4.91 -2.41 -3.67
C ILE A 19 5.62 -3.72 -4.04
N ARG A 20 5.21 -4.40 -5.11
CA ARG A 20 5.71 -5.75 -5.44
C ARG A 20 7.23 -5.83 -5.62
N HIS A 21 7.85 -4.71 -5.99
CA HIS A 21 9.29 -4.57 -6.25
C HIS A 21 10.12 -4.36 -4.97
N LEU A 22 9.48 -4.09 -3.83
CA LEU A 22 10.15 -3.93 -2.54
C LEU A 22 10.48 -5.30 -1.92
N ASP A 23 11.37 -5.28 -0.93
CA ASP A 23 11.74 -6.47 -0.17
C ASP A 23 10.53 -7.04 0.61
N SER A 24 10.66 -8.31 1.02
CA SER A 24 9.54 -9.01 1.64
C SER A 24 9.07 -8.39 2.96
N ASP A 25 9.96 -7.79 3.74
CA ASP A 25 9.61 -7.26 5.06
C ASP A 25 8.96 -5.89 4.94
N THR A 26 9.47 -5.04 4.05
CA THR A 26 8.83 -3.77 3.69
C THR A 26 7.43 -3.99 3.12
N ARG A 27 7.23 -5.00 2.26
CA ARG A 27 5.89 -5.34 1.74
C ARG A 27 4.92 -5.73 2.85
N LYS A 28 5.33 -6.61 3.77
CA LYS A 28 4.49 -7.05 4.89
C LYS A 28 4.10 -5.86 5.78
N ARG A 29 5.07 -5.00 6.09
CA ARG A 29 4.85 -3.79 6.90
C ARG A 29 3.83 -2.86 6.23
N LEU A 30 3.99 -2.56 4.95
CA LEU A 30 3.09 -1.68 4.20
C LEU A 30 1.67 -2.26 4.02
N MET A 31 1.54 -3.59 3.92
CA MET A 31 0.23 -4.25 3.82
C MET A 31 -0.54 -4.25 5.14
N ALA A 32 0.16 -4.24 6.28
CA ALA A 32 -0.45 -4.23 7.61
C ALA A 32 -0.95 -2.83 8.05
N MET A 33 -0.54 -1.78 7.34
CA MET A 33 -0.90 -0.38 7.65
C MET A 33 -2.31 -0.02 7.18
N THR A 34 -2.89 1.00 7.80
CA THR A 34 -4.11 1.66 7.31
C THR A 34 -3.93 2.28 5.92
N GLU A 35 -5.02 2.71 5.28
CA GLU A 35 -4.94 3.35 3.96
C GLU A 35 -4.14 4.66 3.98
N GLU A 36 -4.32 5.47 5.02
CA GLU A 36 -3.64 6.76 5.18
C GLU A 36 -2.14 6.58 5.44
N GLU A 37 -1.78 5.70 6.37
CA GLU A 37 -0.37 5.40 6.68
C GLU A 37 0.39 4.86 5.47
N PHE A 38 -0.24 3.97 4.70
CA PHE A 38 0.36 3.47 3.48
C PHE A 38 0.62 4.58 2.46
N LYS A 39 -0.32 5.51 2.24
CA LYS A 39 -0.13 6.60 1.27
C LYS A 39 1.08 7.45 1.67
N VAL A 40 1.19 7.79 2.96
CA VAL A 40 2.32 8.56 3.49
C VAL A 40 3.64 7.81 3.32
N GLU A 41 3.71 6.54 3.74
CA GLU A 41 4.95 5.76 3.67
C GLU A 41 5.32 5.40 2.22
N TYR A 42 4.34 5.09 1.37
CA TYR A 42 4.56 4.85 -0.05
C TYR A 42 5.08 6.10 -0.76
N GLU A 43 4.53 7.28 -0.48
CA GLU A 43 5.05 8.54 -1.04
C GLU A 43 6.50 8.81 -0.61
N LYS A 44 6.87 8.52 0.64
CA LYS A 44 8.26 8.65 1.12
C LYS A 44 9.21 7.70 0.40
N LEU A 45 8.73 6.52 0.03
CA LEU A 45 9.53 5.52 -0.69
C LEU A 45 9.68 5.86 -2.18
N VAL A 46 8.66 6.46 -2.79
CA VAL A 46 8.64 6.79 -4.22
C VAL A 46 9.27 8.14 -4.53
N LYS A 47 9.13 9.13 -3.64
CA LYS A 47 9.82 10.41 -3.80
C LYS A 47 11.28 10.22 -3.39
N PRO A 48 12.26 10.41 -4.30
CA PRO A 48 13.64 10.49 -3.87
C PRO A 48 13.74 11.71 -2.96
N VAL A 49 14.31 11.51 -1.77
CA VAL A 49 14.73 12.63 -0.91
C VAL A 49 15.65 13.49 -1.77
N ALA A 50 15.17 14.69 -2.13
CA ALA A 50 15.90 15.68 -2.90
C ALA A 50 17.03 16.31 -2.09
#